data_AF-A0A8B4U1W3-F1
#
_entry.id   AF-A0A8B4U1W3-F1
#
_cell.length_a   1.000
_cell.length_b   1.000
_cell.length_c   1.000
_cell.angle_alpha   90.00
_cell.angle_beta   90.00
_cell.angle_gamma   90.00
#
_symmetry.space_group_name_H-M   'P 1'
#
loop_
_entity.id
_entity.type
_entity.pdbx_description
1 polymer ?
#
loop_
_entity_poly.entity_id
_entity_poly.type
_entity_poly.pdbx_seq_one_letter_code
_entity_poly.pdbx_strand_id
1 'polypeptide(L)'
;MFTAFNERNDFSYAFEKIRNAISSPGESNTYAATNLGLDILVRKYELFRKELDAAGELGDWEYDLDTYSHCITVLKRYFTGNSSGLTERDARIYSHYLQTEHKGFVKLAEELAAGR
;
A
#
# COMPACT_ATOMS: atom_id res chain seq x y z
N MET A 1 13.02 -15.64 -4.96
CA MET A 1 13.33 -14.68 -3.89
C MET A 1 12.34 -13.54 -4.00
N PHE A 2 11.72 -13.12 -2.91
CA PHE A 2 10.76 -12.01 -2.92
C PHE A 2 11.52 -10.69 -3.04
N THR A 3 11.30 -9.97 -4.14
CA THR A 3 12.02 -8.73 -4.47
C THR A 3 11.15 -7.50 -4.34
N ALA A 4 9.83 -7.68 -4.25
CA ALA A 4 8.86 -6.60 -4.14
C ALA A 4 9.14 -5.61 -3.00
N PHE A 5 9.83 -6.03 -1.95
CA PHE A 5 10.12 -5.22 -0.76
C PHE A 5 11.60 -4.83 -0.58
N ASN A 6 12.47 -5.08 -1.57
CA ASN A 6 13.90 -4.81 -1.45
C ASN A 6 14.22 -3.31 -1.29
N GLU A 7 13.44 -2.43 -1.92
CA GLU A 7 13.63 -0.98 -1.88
C GLU A 7 12.83 -0.35 -0.73
N ARG A 8 13.25 -0.62 0.52
CA ARG A 8 12.56 -0.16 1.75
C ARG A 8 12.30 1.35 1.81
N ASN A 9 13.14 2.14 1.14
CA ASN A 9 13.00 3.60 1.07
C ASN A 9 11.74 4.02 0.28
N ASP A 10 11.33 3.25 -0.73
CA ASP A 10 10.14 3.55 -1.53
C ASP A 10 8.88 3.56 -0.68
N PHE A 11 8.74 2.61 0.25
CA PHE A 11 7.58 2.50 1.12
C PHE A 11 7.53 3.62 2.17
N SER A 12 8.67 3.90 2.81
CA SER A 12 8.76 4.99 3.78
C SER A 12 8.38 6.33 3.15
N TYR A 13 8.89 6.60 1.96
CA TYR A 13 8.58 7.79 1.18
C TYR A 13 7.12 7.82 0.73
N ALA A 14 6.60 6.70 0.21
CA ALA A 14 5.20 6.59 -0.21
C ALA A 14 4.23 6.87 0.93
N PHE A 15 4.44 6.25 2.11
CA PHE A 15 3.60 6.47 3.28
C PHE A 15 3.69 7.91 3.79
N GLU A 16 4.88 8.53 3.74
CA GLU A 16 5.02 9.94 4.07
C GLU A 16 4.16 10.83 3.16
N LYS A 17 4.19 10.62 1.84
CA LYS A 17 3.37 11.43 0.92
C LYS A 17 1.87 11.27 1.17
N ILE A 18 1.42 10.05 1.44
CA ILE A 18 0.02 9.78 1.79
C ILE A 18 -0.36 10.53 3.08
N ARG A 19 0.46 10.45 4.15
CA ARG A 19 0.17 11.15 5.42
C ARG A 19 0.17 12.67 5.27
N ASN A 20 1.09 13.22 4.48
CA ASN A 20 1.18 14.65 4.22
C ASN A 20 -0.07 15.17 3.50
N ALA A 21 -0.55 14.45 2.48
CA ALA A 21 -1.75 14.83 1.75
C ALA A 21 -3.04 14.72 2.57
N ILE A 22 -3.11 13.77 3.52
CA ILE A 22 -4.23 13.68 4.46
C ILE A 22 -4.23 14.87 5.41
N SER A 23 -3.05 15.24 5.95
CA SER A 23 -2.94 16.28 6.98
C SER A 23 -3.00 17.70 6.42
N SER A 24 -2.54 17.89 5.18
CA SER A 24 -2.50 19.19 4.51
C SER A 24 -2.87 18.99 3.04
N PRO A 25 -4.18 18.89 2.73
CA PRO A 25 -4.64 18.66 1.37
C PRO A 25 -4.38 19.91 0.51
N GLY A 26 -3.56 19.74 -0.51
CA GLY A 26 -3.29 20.73 -1.54
C GLY A 26 -2.91 20.03 -2.85
N GLU A 27 -3.00 20.72 -3.98
CA GLU A 27 -2.77 20.13 -5.31
C GLU A 27 -1.43 19.38 -5.39
N SER A 28 -0.35 20.00 -4.90
CA SER A 28 0.98 19.37 -4.87
C SER A 28 1.02 18.11 -3.99
N ASN A 29 0.42 18.16 -2.79
CA ASN A 29 0.44 17.02 -1.87
C ASN A 29 -0.44 15.88 -2.37
N THR A 30 -1.63 16.17 -2.90
CA THR A 30 -2.54 15.17 -3.46
C THR A 30 -1.96 14.51 -4.73
N TYR A 31 -1.30 15.29 -5.59
CA TYR A 31 -0.53 14.76 -6.71
C TYR A 31 0.60 13.84 -6.24
N ALA A 32 1.39 14.26 -5.24
CA ALA A 32 2.48 13.45 -4.70
C ALA A 32 1.96 12.17 -4.04
N ALA A 33 0.89 12.24 -3.23
CA ALA A 33 0.29 11.06 -2.61
C ALA A 33 -0.26 10.07 -3.63
N THR A 34 -0.82 10.55 -4.74
CA THR A 34 -1.34 9.67 -5.80
C THR A 34 -0.22 9.01 -6.58
N ASN A 35 0.70 9.81 -7.16
CA ASN A 35 1.69 9.33 -8.12
C ASN A 35 2.97 8.76 -7.46
N LEU A 36 3.38 9.32 -6.33
CA LEU A 36 4.61 8.92 -5.61
C LEU A 36 4.31 8.13 -4.33
N GLY A 37 3.04 8.02 -3.95
CA GLY A 37 2.58 7.21 -2.82
C GLY A 37 1.85 5.97 -3.30
N LEU A 38 0.56 6.14 -3.61
CA LEU A 38 -0.37 5.05 -3.91
C LEU A 38 0.04 4.26 -5.15
N ASP A 39 0.47 4.91 -6.23
CA ASP A 39 0.89 4.21 -7.45
C ASP A 39 2.15 3.35 -7.26
N ILE A 40 3.05 3.76 -6.36
CA ILE A 40 4.20 2.93 -5.97
C ILE A 40 3.70 1.70 -5.20
N LEU A 41 2.80 1.89 -4.23
CA LEU A 41 2.22 0.79 -3.47
C LEU A 41 1.52 -0.23 -4.39
N VAL A 42 0.70 0.23 -5.35
CA VAL A 42 0.06 -0.65 -6.35
C VAL A 42 1.10 -1.53 -7.04
N ARG A 43 2.12 -0.93 -7.66
CA ARG A 43 3.12 -1.66 -8.44
C ARG A 43 3.88 -2.69 -7.61
N LYS A 44 4.28 -2.33 -6.38
CA LYS A 44 5.03 -3.23 -5.51
C LYS A 44 4.15 -4.37 -5.00
N TYR A 45 2.89 -4.11 -4.65
CA TYR A 45 1.98 -5.16 -4.19
C TYR A 45 1.47 -6.07 -5.31
N GLU A 46 1.32 -5.56 -6.53
CA GLU A 46 1.08 -6.41 -7.71
C GLU A 46 2.27 -7.34 -7.99
N LEU A 47 3.51 -6.85 -7.84
CA LEU A 47 4.70 -7.69 -7.94
C LEU A 47 4.72 -8.75 -6.83
N PHE A 48 4.46 -8.35 -5.58
CA PHE A 48 4.42 -9.27 -4.45
C PHE A 48 3.36 -10.37 -4.63
N ARG A 49 2.16 -10.02 -5.12
CA ARG A 49 1.09 -10.98 -5.46
C ARG A 49 1.59 -12.01 -6.50
N LYS A 50 2.29 -11.57 -7.54
CA LYS A 50 2.87 -12.47 -8.55
C LYS A 50 3.95 -13.38 -7.97
N GLU A 51 4.78 -12.86 -7.07
CA GLU A 51 5.81 -13.65 -6.39
C GLU A 51 5.19 -14.72 -5.48
N LEU A 52 4.10 -14.41 -4.77
CA LEU A 52 3.34 -15.37 -3.96
C LEU A 52 2.65 -16.43 -4.81
N ASP A 53 2.07 -16.04 -5.94
CA ASP A 53 1.44 -16.98 -6.88
C ASP A 53 2.45 -17.97 -7.48
N ALA A 54 3.59 -17.45 -7.97
CA ALA A 54 4.68 -18.27 -8.46
C ALA A 54 5.28 -19.19 -7.37
N ALA A 55 5.15 -18.79 -6.11
CA ALA A 55 5.55 -19.57 -4.96
C ALA A 55 4.52 -20.65 -4.56
N GLY A 56 3.28 -20.61 -5.08
CA GLY A 56 2.19 -21.46 -4.62
C GLY A 56 1.62 -21.09 -3.25
N GLU A 57 1.96 -19.89 -2.74
CA GLU A 57 1.60 -19.40 -1.41
C GLU A 57 0.42 -18.41 -1.44
N LEU A 58 -0.04 -17.98 -2.63
CA LEU A 58 -1.06 -16.92 -2.75
C LEU A 58 -2.37 -17.23 -2.02
N GLY A 59 -2.79 -18.50 -1.98
CA GLY A 59 -4.11 -18.89 -1.48
C GLY A 59 -4.43 -18.38 -0.07
N ASP A 60 -3.48 -18.48 0.85
CA ASP A 60 -3.67 -18.06 2.24
C ASP A 60 -3.68 -16.52 2.41
N TRP A 61 -3.18 -15.78 1.43
CA TRP A 61 -2.93 -14.33 1.52
C TRP A 61 -3.75 -13.49 0.54
N GLU A 62 -4.53 -14.12 -0.36
CA GLU A 62 -5.28 -13.43 -1.40
C GLU A 62 -6.27 -12.41 -0.83
N TYR A 63 -7.00 -12.78 0.21
CA TYR A 63 -7.98 -11.91 0.85
C TYR A 63 -7.34 -10.65 1.47
N ASP A 64 -6.19 -10.83 2.15
CA ASP A 64 -5.49 -9.72 2.79
C ASP A 64 -4.89 -8.77 1.73
N LEU A 65 -4.37 -9.32 0.62
CA LEU A 65 -3.88 -8.54 -0.52
C LEU A 65 -5.00 -7.79 -1.24
N ASP A 66 -6.18 -8.38 -1.37
CA ASP A 66 -7.35 -7.69 -1.92
C ASP A 66 -7.83 -6.57 -1.00
N THR A 67 -7.83 -6.81 0.30
CA THR A 67 -8.16 -5.78 1.31
C THR A 67 -7.15 -4.63 1.25
N TYR A 68 -5.85 -4.95 1.15
CA TYR A 68 -4.80 -3.94 0.97
C TYR A 68 -4.99 -3.12 -0.31
N SER A 69 -5.26 -3.79 -1.43
CA SER A 69 -5.50 -3.16 -2.74
C SER A 69 -6.77 -2.30 -2.73
N HIS A 70 -7.79 -2.73 -2.01
CA HIS A 70 -9.01 -1.96 -1.78
C HIS A 70 -8.70 -0.66 -1.01
N CYS A 71 -7.94 -0.73 0.07
CA CYS A 71 -7.54 0.47 0.84
C CYS A 71 -6.76 1.47 -0.01
N ILE A 72 -5.85 1.01 -0.89
CA ILE A 72 -5.16 1.89 -1.85
C ILE A 72 -6.17 2.59 -2.76
N THR A 73 -7.12 1.83 -3.32
CA THR A 73 -8.15 2.35 -4.23
C THR A 73 -9.03 3.40 -3.55
N VAL A 74 -9.42 3.15 -2.31
CA VAL A 74 -10.23 4.07 -1.50
C VAL A 74 -9.48 5.38 -1.26
N LEU A 75 -8.21 5.32 -0.85
CA LEU A 75 -7.39 6.52 -0.67
C LEU A 75 -7.14 7.27 -1.98
N LYS A 76 -7.00 6.56 -3.11
CA LYS A 76 -6.85 7.20 -4.42
C LYS A 76 -8.08 8.03 -4.75
N ARG A 77 -9.28 7.45 -4.56
CA ARG A 77 -10.56 8.18 -4.75
C ARG A 77 -10.71 9.36 -3.80
N TYR A 78 -10.27 9.22 -2.55
CA TYR A 78 -10.23 10.31 -1.58
C TYR A 78 -9.41 11.50 -2.09
N PHE A 79 -8.22 11.27 -2.65
CA PHE A 79 -7.38 12.36 -3.19
C PHE A 79 -7.85 12.91 -4.54
N THR A 80 -8.56 12.12 -5.37
CA THR A 80 -8.98 12.52 -6.73
C THR A 80 -10.43 13.03 -6.80
N GLY A 81 -10.92 13.67 -5.73
CA GLY A 81 -12.24 14.33 -5.72
C GLY A 81 -13.23 13.81 -4.68
N ASN A 82 -12.92 12.71 -3.99
CA ASN A 82 -13.66 12.22 -2.81
C ASN A 82 -15.18 12.08 -3.00
N SER A 83 -15.62 11.48 -4.11
CA SER A 83 -17.06 11.32 -4.40
C SER A 83 -17.81 10.45 -3.36
N SER A 84 -17.10 9.60 -2.62
CA SER A 84 -17.65 8.78 -1.55
C SER A 84 -17.90 9.54 -0.24
N GLY A 85 -17.48 10.82 -0.14
CA GLY A 85 -17.67 11.63 1.06
C GLY A 85 -16.85 11.17 2.27
N LEU A 86 -15.68 10.58 2.06
CA LEU A 86 -14.80 10.14 3.15
C LEU A 86 -14.27 11.34 3.94
N THR A 87 -14.19 11.19 5.25
CA THR A 87 -13.59 12.22 6.11
C THR A 87 -12.09 12.05 6.20
N GLU A 88 -11.39 13.07 6.70
CA GLU A 88 -9.97 12.95 7.06
C GLU A 88 -9.74 11.81 8.06
N ARG A 89 -10.67 11.59 9.00
CA ARG A 89 -10.59 10.49 9.97
C ARG A 89 -10.58 9.13 9.27
N ASP A 90 -11.45 8.93 8.28
CA ASP A 90 -11.50 7.69 7.51
C ASP A 90 -10.20 7.50 6.72
N ALA A 91 -9.71 8.55 6.06
CA ALA A 91 -8.44 8.50 5.35
C ALA A 91 -7.26 8.15 6.26
N ARG A 92 -7.23 8.67 7.50
CA ARG A 92 -6.23 8.29 8.51
C ARG A 92 -6.32 6.81 8.90
N ILE A 93 -7.53 6.25 9.01
CA ILE A 93 -7.73 4.82 9.29
C ILE A 93 -7.16 3.97 8.14
N TYR A 94 -7.52 4.26 6.90
CA TYR A 94 -6.99 3.54 5.74
C TYR A 94 -5.47 3.68 5.62
N SER A 95 -4.93 4.88 5.81
CA SER A 95 -3.48 5.13 5.78
C SER A 95 -2.75 4.35 6.88
N HIS A 96 -3.35 4.25 8.07
CA HIS A 96 -2.78 3.47 9.17
C HIS A 96 -2.81 1.97 8.88
N TYR A 97 -3.93 1.46 8.36
CA TYR A 97 -4.05 0.06 7.92
C TYR A 97 -2.95 -0.32 6.94
N LEU A 98 -2.73 0.47 5.88
CA LEU A 98 -1.66 0.21 4.89
C LEU A 98 -0.27 0.13 5.54
N GLN A 99 0.03 1.01 6.51
CA GLN A 99 1.33 1.00 7.19
C GLN A 99 1.50 -0.20 8.12
N THR A 100 0.43 -0.66 8.76
CA THR A 100 0.44 -1.79 9.68
C THR A 100 0.56 -3.10 8.90
N GLU A 101 -0.31 -3.33 7.93
CA GLU A 101 -0.29 -4.54 7.10
C GLU A 101 1.00 -4.67 6.30
N HIS A 102 1.58 -3.56 5.85
CA HIS A 102 2.88 -3.60 5.18
C HIS A 102 3.97 -4.27 6.01
N LYS A 103 4.00 -4.05 7.33
CA LYS A 103 4.96 -4.73 8.22
C LYS A 103 4.71 -6.24 8.27
N GLY A 104 3.44 -6.65 8.27
CA GLY A 104 3.04 -8.05 8.20
C GLY A 104 3.53 -8.71 6.91
N PHE A 105 3.25 -8.09 5.76
CA PHE A 105 3.69 -8.61 4.46
C PHE A 105 5.21 -8.63 4.27
N VAL A 106 5.93 -7.65 4.81
CA VAL A 106 7.40 -7.68 4.82
C VAL A 106 7.90 -8.89 5.63
N LYS A 107 7.33 -9.12 6.81
CA LYS A 107 7.69 -10.28 7.65
C LYS A 107 7.39 -11.60 6.93
N LEU A 108 6.22 -11.70 6.29
CA LEU A 108 5.84 -12.85 5.48
C LEU A 108 6.86 -13.12 4.36
N ALA A 109 7.24 -12.07 3.62
CA ALA A 109 8.23 -12.20 2.54
C ALA A 109 9.60 -12.67 3.07
N GLU A 110 10.02 -12.19 4.25
CA GLU A 110 11.24 -12.62 4.92
C GLU A 110 11.17 -14.09 5.37
N GLU A 111 10.04 -14.52 5.96
CA GLU A 111 9.80 -15.91 6.38
C GLU A 111 9.81 -16.87 5.20
N LEU A 112 9.11 -16.53 4.12
CA LEU A 112 9.07 -17.35 2.89
C LEU A 112 10.42 -17.39 2.17
N ALA A 113 11.24 -16.35 2.30
CA ALA A 113 12.60 -16.33 1.74
C ALA A 113 13.60 -17.14 2.59
N ALA A 114 13.37 -17.29 3.91
CA ALA A 114 14.23 -18.06 4.81
C ALA A 114 13.83 -19.55 4.90
N GLY A 115 12.56 -19.88 4.67
CA GLY A 115 12.04 -21.25 4.64
C GLY A 115 12.27 -22.00 3.33
N ARG A 116 12.95 -21.36 2.36
CA ARG A 116 13.35 -21.91 1.05
C ARG A 116 14.86 -21.91 0.93
#